data_AF-A0AAD8LA03-F1
#
_entry.id   AF-A0AAD8LA03-F1
#
_cell.length_a   1.000
_cell.length_b   1.000
_cell.length_c   1.000
_cell.angle_alpha   90.00
_cell.angle_beta   90.00
_cell.angle_gamma   90.00
#
_symmetry.space_group_name_H-M   'P 1'
#
loop_
_entity.id
_entity.type
_entity.pdbx_description
1 polymer ?
#
loop_
_entity_poly.entity_id
_entity_poly.type
_entity_poly.pdbx_seq_one_letter_code
_entity_poly.pdbx_strand_id
1 'polypeptide(L)'
;MAPIRESVQIGDYGNVSTRKRVIFNLYPSATRHLRKISKMEESVNFVNGYNKVEPNDDESSVIPCQSPSPKRRRTVAAIITLTLFAIIIGAIISAALVHRSHTNPPESKQSSTIKSIKSIKAVCAVTQHPESCFTDISSINSGRFVDPEMIFNLTVQLATNELTNISSLPKTLISKSNDLRTGTALRDCASLFDDALSQMSRSVESMTVLTEEKMADLKTWISAAMTDLETCVDGLEEMGSTDVDEVKMKMQRSIELMSDCLAILANLDAILDRFGLHLH
;
A
#
# COMPACT_ATOMS: atom_id res chain seq x y z
N MET A 1 6.19 -7.00 -50.47
CA MET A 1 6.27 -6.16 -49.26
C MET A 1 7.69 -6.20 -48.73
N ALA A 2 8.48 -5.15 -48.95
CA ALA A 2 9.83 -5.00 -48.43
C ALA A 2 9.78 -4.31 -47.05
N PRO A 3 10.67 -4.63 -46.09
CA PRO A 3 10.95 -3.76 -44.97
C PRO A 3 12.17 -2.87 -45.32
N ILE A 4 11.97 -1.56 -45.33
CA ILE A 4 13.05 -0.57 -45.37
C ILE A 4 13.60 -0.46 -43.95
N ARG A 5 14.89 -0.80 -43.79
CA ARG A 5 15.70 -0.53 -42.60
C ARG A 5 16.93 0.21 -43.08
N GLU A 6 16.96 1.53 -42.90
CA GLU A 6 18.19 2.33 -43.05
C GLU A 6 18.77 2.68 -41.68
N SER A 7 19.98 2.15 -41.49
CA SER A 7 21.22 2.75 -40.98
C SER A 7 21.17 4.07 -40.18
N VAL A 8 21.73 4.12 -38.96
CA VAL A 8 23.14 4.53 -38.61
C VAL A 8 23.25 6.08 -38.57
N GLN A 9 23.67 6.76 -37.49
CA GLN A 9 25.02 6.72 -36.91
C GLN A 9 25.14 7.46 -35.54
N ILE A 10 25.94 6.84 -34.67
CA ILE A 10 26.91 7.30 -33.66
C ILE A 10 27.06 8.81 -33.35
N GLY A 11 27.14 9.10 -32.04
CA GLY A 11 27.82 10.24 -31.40
C GLY A 11 27.04 10.67 -30.16
N ASP A 12 27.55 11.10 -29.02
CA ASP A 12 28.85 11.16 -28.35
C ASP A 12 28.50 11.67 -26.92
N TYR A 13 29.48 11.66 -26.01
CA TYR A 13 29.48 12.08 -24.61
C TYR A 13 28.52 13.23 -24.18
N GLY A 14 27.99 13.17 -22.95
CA GLY A 14 27.54 14.41 -22.28
C GLY A 14 26.61 14.33 -21.07
N ASN A 15 27.20 14.12 -19.89
CA ASN A 15 26.99 14.90 -18.66
C ASN A 15 25.54 15.20 -18.14
N VAL A 16 25.22 14.61 -17.00
CA VAL A 16 24.06 14.90 -16.12
C VAL A 16 24.25 16.28 -15.47
N SER A 17 24.03 17.37 -16.22
CA SER A 17 24.18 18.74 -15.68
C SER A 17 23.19 19.78 -16.24
N THR A 18 22.10 19.36 -16.89
CA THR A 18 21.19 20.31 -17.57
C THR A 18 19.70 20.16 -17.26
N ARG A 19 19.30 19.30 -16.31
CA ARG A 19 17.90 19.15 -15.86
C ARG A 19 17.56 19.74 -14.49
N LYS A 20 18.39 20.67 -13.97
CA LYS A 20 18.06 21.45 -12.76
C LYS A 20 17.82 22.93 -13.00
N ARG A 21 17.78 23.38 -14.26
CA ARG A 21 17.68 24.82 -14.59
C ARG A 21 16.38 25.28 -15.26
N VAL A 22 15.34 24.43 -15.31
CA VAL A 22 14.07 24.80 -16.00
C VAL A 22 12.82 24.69 -15.10
N ILE A 23 12.91 24.21 -13.86
CA ILE A 23 11.79 24.20 -12.90
C ILE A 23 12.09 25.12 -11.71
N PHE A 24 12.39 26.39 -11.99
CA PHE A 24 12.51 27.41 -10.93
C PHE A 24 11.89 28.76 -11.30
N ASN A 25 11.12 28.83 -12.38
CA ASN A 25 10.41 30.04 -12.79
C ASN A 25 8.97 29.67 -13.13
N LEU A 26 8.14 29.46 -12.12
CA LEU A 26 6.68 29.65 -12.13
C LEU A 26 6.17 29.39 -10.71
N TYR A 27 5.55 30.40 -10.09
CA TYR A 27 4.95 30.48 -8.74
C TYR A 27 5.80 31.05 -7.58
N PRO A 28 5.77 32.39 -7.40
CA PRO A 28 6.37 33.13 -6.30
C PRO A 28 5.34 33.47 -5.22
N SER A 29 4.98 32.55 -4.32
CA SER A 29 4.19 32.91 -3.13
C SER A 29 4.19 31.83 -2.05
N ALA A 30 5.32 31.65 -1.37
CA ALA A 30 5.48 31.06 -0.03
C ALA A 30 6.98 30.81 0.15
N THR A 31 7.76 31.77 0.64
CA THR A 31 8.25 31.68 2.01
C THR A 31 8.81 33.04 2.41
N ARG A 32 7.89 33.99 2.66
CA ARG A 32 8.16 35.31 3.27
C ARG A 32 8.45 35.20 4.78
N HIS A 33 8.60 33.99 5.32
CA HIS A 33 8.69 33.71 6.76
C HIS A 33 10.03 33.18 7.27
N LEU A 34 11.05 32.94 6.42
CA LEU A 34 12.37 32.47 6.85
C LEU A 34 13.54 33.44 6.57
N ARG A 35 13.25 34.74 6.36
CA ARG A 35 14.29 35.78 6.21
C ARG A 35 14.38 36.75 7.41
N LYS A 36 13.68 36.47 8.51
CA LYS A 36 13.61 37.33 9.71
C LYS A 36 14.63 37.01 10.83
N ILE A 37 15.55 36.04 10.66
CA ILE A 37 16.53 35.67 11.71
C ILE A 37 17.99 36.01 11.30
N SER A 38 18.21 36.96 10.38
CA SER A 38 19.60 37.39 10.06
C SER A 38 19.73 38.89 9.77
N LYS A 39 18.98 39.73 10.49
CA LYS A 39 19.21 41.18 10.48
C LYS A 39 18.67 41.82 11.76
N MET A 40 19.45 41.75 12.82
CA MET A 40 19.51 42.81 13.82
C MET A 40 20.98 42.98 14.16
N GLU A 41 21.52 44.06 13.61
CA GLU A 41 22.81 44.68 13.87
C GLU A 41 23.01 44.96 15.35
N GLU A 42 24.27 44.91 15.74
CA GLU A 42 24.99 45.94 16.49
C GLU A 42 24.20 47.02 17.25
N SER A 43 24.66 47.18 18.50
CA SER A 43 24.77 48.40 19.30
C SER A 43 23.65 48.69 20.32
N VAL A 44 23.97 48.43 21.59
CA VAL A 44 23.70 49.39 22.66
C VAL A 44 25.02 49.65 23.39
N ASN A 45 25.41 50.92 23.39
CA ASN A 45 26.55 51.50 24.09
C ASN A 45 26.28 51.70 25.59
N PHE A 46 27.38 52.00 26.31
CA PHE A 46 27.47 53.05 27.34
C PHE A 46 27.18 52.70 28.81
N VAL A 47 28.23 52.71 29.66
CA VAL A 47 28.31 53.55 30.87
C VAL A 47 29.77 54.04 31.05
N ASN A 48 29.83 55.28 31.51
CA ASN A 48 30.87 56.32 31.53
C ASN A 48 32.07 56.10 32.47
N GLY A 49 33.18 56.78 32.14
CA GLY A 49 34.26 57.07 33.09
C GLY A 49 35.31 58.00 32.48
N TYR A 50 35.08 59.32 32.51
CA TYR A 50 36.06 60.32 32.10
C TYR A 50 37.18 60.44 33.14
N ASN A 51 38.44 60.37 32.70
CA ASN A 51 39.43 61.33 33.17
C ASN A 51 40.50 61.55 32.09
N LYS A 52 40.85 62.82 31.87
CA LYS A 52 41.73 63.33 30.82
C LYS A 52 42.98 63.89 31.50
N VAL A 53 44.17 63.41 31.13
CA VAL A 53 45.43 64.12 31.37
C VAL A 53 46.35 63.92 30.16
N GLU A 54 47.08 65.00 29.88
CA GLU A 54 47.83 65.41 28.68
C GLU A 54 49.08 64.57 28.30
N PRO A 55 49.66 64.80 27.11
CA PRO A 55 50.80 64.05 26.58
C PRO A 55 52.11 64.63 27.09
N ASN A 56 53.12 63.78 27.33
CA ASN A 56 54.52 64.20 27.42
C ASN A 56 55.45 63.00 27.19
N ASP A 57 56.66 63.36 26.79
CA ASP A 57 57.69 62.58 26.13
C ASP A 57 58.42 61.55 27.02
N ASP A 58 59.35 60.85 26.34
CA ASP A 58 60.53 60.17 26.86
C ASP A 58 60.47 58.67 27.26
N GLU A 59 61.17 57.89 26.42
CA GLU A 59 62.29 57.00 26.78
C GLU A 59 62.07 55.68 27.55
N SER A 60 62.59 54.60 26.94
CA SER A 60 63.09 53.33 27.53
C SER A 60 62.06 52.42 28.24
N SER A 61 61.91 51.12 27.95
CA SER A 61 62.96 50.10 27.92
C SER A 61 62.35 48.67 27.72
N VAL A 62 63.04 47.85 26.91
CA VAL A 62 63.17 46.38 26.97
C VAL A 62 61.93 45.48 26.74
N ILE A 63 61.89 44.85 25.55
CA ILE A 63 61.23 43.56 25.29
C ILE A 63 62.30 42.46 25.33
N PRO A 64 62.16 41.39 26.14
CA PRO A 64 62.89 40.15 25.90
C PRO A 64 62.10 39.29 24.91
N CYS A 65 62.51 39.32 23.64
CA CYS A 65 62.12 38.32 22.65
C CYS A 65 62.76 36.97 23.01
N GLN A 66 61.96 35.95 23.29
CA GLN A 66 62.41 34.57 23.16
C GLN A 66 61.75 33.92 21.94
N SER A 67 62.56 33.72 20.91
CA SER A 67 62.24 32.93 19.74
C SER A 67 62.22 31.43 20.07
N PRO A 68 61.26 30.63 19.56
CA PRO A 68 61.40 29.19 19.56
C PRO A 68 61.98 28.69 18.22
N SER A 69 62.95 27.78 18.34
CA SER A 69 63.70 27.13 17.27
C SER A 69 62.83 26.26 16.33
N PRO A 70 63.29 25.98 15.08
CA PRO A 70 62.46 25.44 13.98
C PRO A 70 61.92 24.01 14.16
N LYS A 71 62.30 23.29 15.21
CA LYS A 71 61.84 21.92 15.49
C LYS A 71 60.55 21.85 16.33
N ARG A 72 60.24 22.89 17.12
CA ARG A 72 59.06 22.95 18.03
C ARG A 72 57.78 23.41 17.32
N ARG A 73 57.91 24.08 16.18
CA ARG A 73 56.79 24.53 15.34
C ARG A 73 56.15 23.39 14.54
N ARG A 74 56.92 22.33 14.21
CA ARG A 74 56.44 21.13 13.50
C ARG A 74 55.62 20.20 14.40
N THR A 75 55.98 20.07 15.68
CA THR A 75 55.24 19.23 16.66
C THR A 75 53.93 19.85 17.10
N VAL A 76 53.87 21.18 17.30
CA VAL A 76 52.62 21.86 17.65
C VAL A 76 51.61 21.85 16.49
N ALA A 77 52.08 22.01 15.25
CA ALA A 77 51.23 21.90 14.06
C ALA A 77 50.67 20.48 13.87
N ALA A 78 51.46 19.44 14.14
CA ALA A 78 51.04 18.04 14.03
C ALA A 78 49.98 17.62 15.06
N ILE A 79 50.02 18.19 16.27
CA ILE A 79 49.01 17.92 17.31
C ILE A 79 47.69 18.59 16.95
N ILE A 80 47.73 19.84 16.45
CA ILE A 80 46.52 20.57 16.02
C ILE A 80 45.86 19.85 14.85
N THR A 81 46.62 19.39 13.84
CA THR A 81 46.04 18.62 12.73
C THR A 81 45.45 17.30 13.20
N LEU A 82 46.10 16.57 14.11
CA LEU A 82 45.56 15.32 14.66
C LEU A 82 44.24 15.53 15.43
N THR A 83 44.15 16.60 16.22
CA THR A 83 42.90 16.93 16.95
C THR A 83 41.76 17.28 16.01
N LEU A 84 42.02 18.02 14.92
CA LEU A 84 40.99 18.36 13.94
C LEU A 84 40.51 17.12 13.17
N PHE A 85 41.42 16.21 12.79
CA PHE A 85 41.04 14.96 12.14
C PHE A 85 40.18 14.06 13.03
N ALA A 86 40.48 13.98 14.33
CA ALA A 86 39.68 13.19 15.28
C ALA A 86 38.24 13.73 15.43
N ILE A 87 38.06 15.05 15.45
CA ILE A 87 36.73 15.69 15.52
C ILE A 87 35.93 15.42 14.25
N ILE A 88 36.57 15.49 13.08
CA ILE A 88 35.91 15.22 11.78
C ILE A 88 35.46 13.76 11.70
N ILE A 89 36.30 12.81 12.12
CA ILE A 89 35.95 11.37 12.14
C ILE A 89 34.81 11.11 13.13
N GLY A 90 34.85 11.72 14.32
CA GLY A 90 33.77 11.62 15.31
C GLY A 90 32.43 12.17 14.79
N ALA A 91 32.45 13.28 14.04
CA ALA A 91 31.26 13.85 13.40
C ALA A 91 30.68 12.93 12.30
N ILE A 92 31.53 12.27 11.52
CA ILE A 92 31.10 11.33 10.47
C ILE A 92 30.48 10.06 11.09
N ILE A 93 31.09 9.52 12.15
CA ILE A 93 30.58 8.32 12.83
C ILE A 93 29.26 8.60 13.55
N SER A 94 29.14 9.75 14.22
CA SER A 94 27.89 10.17 14.86
C SER A 94 26.77 10.43 13.84
N ALA A 95 27.07 11.09 12.72
CA ALA A 95 26.11 11.25 11.62
C ALA A 95 25.71 9.93 10.98
N ALA A 96 26.64 8.98 10.81
CA ALA A 96 26.35 7.65 10.26
C ALA A 96 25.50 6.78 11.21
N LEU A 97 25.72 6.89 12.53
CA LEU A 97 24.91 6.20 13.54
C LEU A 97 23.50 6.80 13.65
N VAL A 98 23.36 8.12 13.57
CA VAL A 98 22.06 8.81 13.52
C VAL A 98 21.33 8.50 12.20
N HIS A 99 22.05 8.39 11.08
CA HIS A 99 21.45 8.01 9.80
C HIS A 99 21.00 6.54 9.76
N ARG A 100 21.71 5.62 10.45
CA ARG A 100 21.29 4.22 10.61
C ARG A 100 20.16 4.03 11.62
N SER A 101 19.97 4.96 12.56
CA SER A 101 18.93 4.85 13.59
C SER A 101 17.58 5.45 13.19
N HIS A 102 17.48 6.09 12.01
CA HIS A 102 16.25 6.75 11.52
C HIS A 102 15.72 6.17 10.20
N THR A 103 15.82 4.86 10.00
CA THR A 103 14.93 4.17 9.05
C THR A 103 13.67 3.72 9.78
N ASN A 104 12.83 4.68 10.16
CA ASN A 104 11.42 4.35 10.43
C ASN A 104 10.82 3.84 9.11
N PRO A 105 10.00 2.77 9.11
CA PRO A 105 9.15 2.48 7.97
C PRO A 105 8.38 3.74 7.61
N PRO A 106 8.06 4.01 6.34
CA PRO A 106 7.26 5.19 5.99
C PRO A 106 5.95 5.12 6.78
N GLU A 107 5.75 6.06 7.72
CA GLU A 107 4.59 6.10 8.64
C GLU A 107 3.24 6.00 7.90
N SER A 108 3.21 6.42 6.63
CA SER A 108 2.05 6.33 5.75
C SER A 108 1.61 4.89 5.46
N LYS A 109 2.53 3.94 5.27
CA LYS A 109 2.21 2.53 5.00
C LYS A 109 1.74 1.78 6.24
N GLN A 110 2.32 2.09 7.39
CA GLN A 110 1.92 1.46 8.66
C GLN A 110 0.51 1.90 9.06
N SER A 111 0.20 3.18 8.90
CA SER A 111 -1.15 3.73 9.15
C SER A 111 -2.20 3.16 8.20
N SER A 112 -1.90 3.05 6.88
CA SER A 112 -2.84 2.47 5.92
C SER A 112 -3.11 0.99 6.20
N THR A 113 -2.08 0.23 6.56
CA THR A 113 -2.20 -1.21 6.88
C THR A 113 -3.08 -1.43 8.11
N ILE A 114 -2.90 -0.64 9.18
CA ILE A 114 -3.73 -0.73 10.39
C ILE A 114 -5.19 -0.42 10.08
N LYS A 115 -5.45 0.61 9.25
CA LYS A 115 -6.81 0.96 8.82
C LYS A 115 -7.44 -0.17 7.99
N SER A 116 -6.71 -0.77 7.06
CA SER A 116 -7.17 -1.95 6.31
C SER A 116 -7.54 -3.11 7.22
N ILE A 117 -6.67 -3.46 8.17
CA ILE A 117 -6.93 -4.56 9.10
C ILE A 117 -8.21 -4.30 9.90
N LYS A 118 -8.44 -3.06 10.35
CA LYS A 118 -9.66 -2.69 11.05
C LYS A 118 -10.90 -2.84 10.15
N SER A 119 -10.79 -2.43 8.89
CA SER A 119 -11.84 -2.57 7.87
C SER A 119 -12.19 -4.04 7.61
N ILE A 120 -11.18 -4.86 7.32
CA ILE A 120 -11.33 -6.31 7.08
C ILE A 120 -11.99 -6.98 8.28
N LYS A 121 -11.53 -6.69 9.50
CA LYS A 121 -12.15 -7.24 10.73
C LYS A 121 -13.60 -6.83 10.88
N ALA A 122 -13.94 -5.57 10.58
CA ALA A 122 -15.32 -5.10 10.71
C ALA A 122 -16.26 -5.77 9.70
N VAL A 123 -15.80 -5.99 8.46
CA VAL A 123 -16.57 -6.66 7.41
C VAL A 123 -16.68 -8.17 7.70
N CYS A 124 -15.57 -8.84 7.97
CA CYS A 124 -15.59 -10.29 8.23
C CYS A 124 -16.30 -10.66 9.55
N ALA A 125 -16.42 -9.73 10.51
CA ALA A 125 -17.13 -10.02 11.76
C ALA A 125 -18.64 -10.26 11.59
N VAL A 126 -19.24 -9.85 10.47
CA VAL A 126 -20.67 -10.11 10.21
C VAL A 126 -20.90 -11.40 9.43
N THR A 127 -19.84 -12.05 8.94
CA THR A 127 -19.97 -13.25 8.09
C THR A 127 -20.22 -14.51 8.90
N GLN A 128 -20.66 -15.57 8.22
CA GLN A 128 -20.80 -16.88 8.85
C GLN A 128 -19.44 -17.55 9.05
N HIS A 129 -18.41 -17.14 8.29
CA HIS A 129 -17.05 -17.66 8.38
C HIS A 129 -16.00 -16.54 8.63
N PRO A 130 -15.95 -15.93 9.83
CA PRO A 130 -15.13 -14.73 10.08
C PRO A 130 -13.63 -14.95 9.89
N GLU A 131 -13.11 -16.09 10.35
CA GLU A 131 -11.69 -16.42 10.28
C GLU A 131 -11.24 -16.71 8.84
N SER A 132 -12.05 -17.45 8.10
CA SER A 132 -11.81 -17.73 6.67
C SER A 132 -11.85 -16.43 5.87
N CYS A 133 -12.93 -15.65 5.99
CA CYS A 133 -13.04 -14.33 5.36
C CYS A 133 -11.83 -13.44 5.64
N PHE A 134 -11.41 -13.35 6.91
CA PHE A 134 -10.25 -12.54 7.26
C PHE A 134 -8.98 -13.03 6.57
N THR A 135 -8.78 -14.35 6.53
CA THR A 135 -7.61 -15.00 5.91
C THR A 135 -7.59 -14.77 4.40
N ASP A 136 -8.71 -15.00 3.72
CA ASP A 136 -8.82 -14.85 2.27
C ASP A 136 -8.54 -13.42 1.85
N ILE A 137 -9.25 -12.46 2.45
CA ILE A 137 -9.11 -11.04 2.12
C ILE A 137 -7.72 -10.52 2.47
N SER A 138 -7.15 -10.96 3.59
CA SER A 138 -5.78 -10.57 3.96
C SER A 138 -4.74 -11.13 3.00
N SER A 139 -4.94 -12.33 2.45
CA SER A 139 -4.01 -12.96 1.52
C SER A 139 -3.92 -12.24 0.17
N ILE A 140 -5.05 -11.69 -0.29
CA ILE A 140 -5.13 -10.96 -1.57
C ILE A 140 -4.86 -9.46 -1.42
N ASN A 141 -4.97 -8.92 -0.20
CA ASN A 141 -4.68 -7.52 0.06
C ASN A 141 -3.17 -7.24 -0.05
N SER A 142 -2.77 -6.51 -1.09
CA SER A 142 -1.38 -6.15 -1.38
C SER A 142 -0.81 -5.04 -0.48
N GLY A 143 -1.28 -4.92 0.77
CA GLY A 143 -0.84 -3.89 1.73
C GLY A 143 -1.32 -2.47 1.41
N ARG A 144 -2.37 -2.33 0.59
CA ARG A 144 -3.03 -1.05 0.30
C ARG A 144 -4.18 -0.83 1.28
N PHE A 145 -4.63 0.42 1.37
CA PHE A 145 -5.86 0.73 2.08
C PHE A 145 -7.03 0.04 1.35
N VAL A 146 -7.88 -0.67 2.10
CA VAL A 146 -9.13 -1.26 1.60
C VAL A 146 -10.29 -0.81 2.49
N ASP A 147 -11.32 -0.23 1.89
CA ASP A 147 -12.57 0.13 2.56
C ASP A 147 -13.59 -1.02 2.53
N PRO A 148 -14.71 -0.94 3.26
CA PRO A 148 -15.70 -2.00 3.31
C PRO A 148 -16.30 -2.39 1.95
N GLU A 149 -16.55 -1.43 1.07
CA GLU A 149 -17.11 -1.68 -0.27
C GLU A 149 -16.11 -2.45 -1.14
N MET A 150 -14.82 -2.09 -1.08
CA MET A 150 -13.75 -2.82 -1.75
C MET A 150 -13.59 -4.23 -1.19
N ILE A 151 -13.69 -4.43 0.12
CA ILE A 151 -13.64 -5.77 0.73
C ILE A 151 -14.82 -6.62 0.26
N PHE A 152 -16.02 -6.04 0.22
CA PHE A 152 -17.19 -6.75 -0.30
C PHE A 152 -16.99 -7.15 -1.77
N ASN A 153 -16.50 -6.25 -2.62
CA ASN A 153 -16.19 -6.55 -4.03
C ASN A 153 -15.16 -7.69 -4.15
N LEU A 154 -14.09 -7.65 -3.35
CA LEU A 154 -13.09 -8.72 -3.31
C LEU A 154 -13.71 -10.06 -2.89
N THR A 155 -14.64 -10.06 -1.94
CA THR A 155 -15.34 -11.27 -1.50
C THR A 155 -16.20 -11.86 -2.62
N VAL A 156 -16.94 -11.02 -3.36
CA VAL A 156 -17.72 -11.46 -4.53
C VAL A 156 -16.80 -12.03 -5.61
N GLN A 157 -15.67 -11.38 -5.90
CA GLN A 157 -14.69 -11.88 -6.87
C GLN A 157 -14.09 -13.23 -6.46
N LEU A 158 -13.77 -13.41 -5.17
CA LEU A 158 -13.29 -14.70 -4.66
C LEU A 158 -14.34 -15.79 -4.88
N ALA A 159 -15.61 -15.54 -4.53
CA ALA A 159 -16.70 -16.48 -4.76
C ALA A 159 -16.85 -16.86 -6.24
N THR A 160 -16.82 -15.86 -7.14
CA THR A 160 -16.89 -16.08 -8.59
C THR A 160 -15.70 -16.89 -9.11
N ASN A 161 -14.49 -16.62 -8.63
CA ASN A 161 -13.29 -17.34 -9.03
C ASN A 161 -13.34 -18.81 -8.60
N GLU A 162 -13.73 -19.07 -7.35
CA GLU A 162 -13.90 -20.43 -6.85
C GLU A 162 -14.96 -21.20 -7.65
N LEU A 163 -16.11 -20.56 -7.93
CA LEU A 163 -17.14 -21.18 -8.78
C LEU A 163 -16.62 -21.44 -10.20
N THR A 164 -15.88 -20.51 -10.79
CA THR A 164 -15.27 -20.66 -12.12
C THR A 164 -14.36 -21.89 -12.16
N ASN A 165 -13.54 -22.10 -11.13
CA ASN A 165 -12.62 -23.23 -11.04
C ASN A 165 -13.32 -24.59 -11.05
N ILE A 166 -14.55 -24.66 -10.54
CA ILE A 166 -15.34 -25.90 -10.46
C ILE A 166 -16.43 -26.02 -11.53
N SER A 167 -16.67 -24.98 -12.34
CA SER A 167 -17.73 -24.94 -13.37
C SER A 167 -17.69 -26.09 -14.39
N SER A 168 -16.51 -26.65 -14.64
CA SER A 168 -16.32 -27.77 -15.54
C SER A 168 -16.54 -29.15 -14.90
N LEU A 169 -16.81 -29.20 -13.59
CA LEU A 169 -16.97 -30.45 -12.85
C LEU A 169 -18.12 -31.32 -13.40
N PRO A 170 -19.35 -30.82 -13.60
CA PRO A 170 -20.42 -31.65 -14.13
C PRO A 170 -20.08 -32.21 -15.51
N LYS A 171 -19.51 -31.39 -16.40
CA LYS A 171 -19.04 -31.78 -17.73
C LYS A 171 -17.98 -32.89 -17.66
N THR A 172 -17.08 -32.82 -16.69
CA THR A 172 -16.07 -33.85 -16.43
C THR A 172 -16.71 -35.16 -15.96
N LEU A 173 -17.68 -35.10 -15.06
CA LEU A 173 -18.38 -36.27 -14.55
C LEU A 173 -19.23 -36.96 -15.63
N ILE A 174 -19.88 -36.20 -16.52
CA ILE A 174 -20.62 -36.75 -17.67
C ILE A 174 -19.72 -37.67 -18.50
N SER A 175 -18.47 -37.27 -18.74
CA SER A 175 -17.52 -38.05 -19.56
C SER A 175 -17.09 -39.38 -18.92
N LYS A 176 -17.29 -39.52 -17.61
CA LYS A 176 -16.95 -40.72 -16.82
C LYS A 176 -18.16 -41.58 -16.52
N SER A 177 -19.37 -41.04 -16.66
CA SER A 177 -20.60 -41.72 -16.28
C SER A 177 -21.02 -42.73 -17.34
N ASN A 178 -21.34 -43.96 -16.89
CA ASN A 178 -21.94 -45.00 -17.73
C ASN A 178 -23.45 -45.16 -17.48
N ASP A 179 -24.02 -44.41 -16.53
CA ASP A 179 -25.43 -44.44 -16.20
C ASP A 179 -26.17 -43.29 -16.91
N LEU A 180 -27.18 -43.64 -17.72
CA LEU A 180 -27.97 -42.66 -18.47
C LEU A 180 -28.75 -41.71 -17.56
N ARG A 181 -29.18 -42.20 -16.39
CA ARG A 181 -29.94 -41.43 -15.40
C ARG A 181 -29.05 -40.37 -14.76
N THR A 182 -27.92 -40.79 -14.19
CA THR A 182 -26.88 -39.90 -13.66
C THR A 182 -26.35 -38.94 -14.73
N GLY A 183 -26.09 -39.42 -15.94
CA GLY A 183 -25.62 -38.59 -17.05
C GLY A 183 -26.62 -37.50 -17.47
N THR A 184 -27.92 -37.70 -17.24
CA THR A 184 -28.94 -36.68 -17.48
C THR A 184 -28.93 -35.63 -16.36
N ALA A 185 -28.96 -36.04 -15.10
CA ALA A 185 -28.84 -35.13 -13.96
C ALA A 185 -27.55 -34.29 -14.00
N LEU A 186 -26.43 -34.88 -14.44
CA LEU A 186 -25.16 -34.15 -14.60
C LEU A 186 -25.21 -33.10 -15.72
N ARG A 187 -26.05 -33.28 -16.76
CA ARG A 187 -26.26 -32.23 -17.78
C ARG A 187 -27.09 -31.08 -17.22
N ASP A 188 -28.11 -31.39 -16.43
CA ASP A 188 -28.90 -30.36 -15.74
C ASP A 188 -28.02 -29.60 -14.75
N CYS A 189 -27.19 -30.31 -13.98
CA CYS A 189 -26.13 -29.73 -13.16
C CYS A 189 -25.18 -28.82 -13.95
N ALA A 190 -24.76 -29.21 -15.16
CA ALA A 190 -23.89 -28.37 -15.97
C ALA A 190 -24.56 -27.03 -16.33
N SER A 191 -25.86 -27.05 -16.65
CA SER A 191 -26.64 -25.82 -16.87
C SER A 191 -26.78 -24.99 -15.59
N LEU A 192 -27.07 -25.62 -14.45
CA LEU A 192 -27.17 -24.93 -13.16
C LEU A 192 -25.86 -24.26 -12.73
N PHE A 193 -24.71 -24.90 -12.97
CA PHE A 193 -23.40 -24.28 -12.74
C PHE A 193 -23.14 -23.09 -13.69
N ASP A 194 -23.53 -23.21 -14.96
CA ASP A 194 -23.40 -22.12 -15.93
C ASP A 194 -24.32 -20.92 -15.55
N ASP A 195 -25.53 -21.19 -15.06
CA ASP A 195 -26.48 -20.18 -14.55
C ASP A 195 -25.99 -19.51 -13.25
N ALA A 196 -25.48 -20.29 -12.29
CA ALA A 196 -24.86 -19.76 -11.08
C ALA A 196 -23.67 -18.85 -11.42
N LEU A 197 -22.82 -19.25 -12.37
CA LEU A 197 -21.67 -18.45 -12.79
C LEU A 197 -22.09 -17.15 -13.49
N SER A 198 -23.14 -17.20 -14.30
CA SER A 198 -23.73 -16.01 -14.94
C SER A 198 -24.22 -15.01 -13.89
N GLN A 199 -24.92 -15.48 -12.86
CA GLN A 199 -25.41 -14.65 -11.76
C GLN A 199 -24.29 -14.02 -10.92
N MET A 200 -23.25 -14.80 -10.62
CA MET A 200 -22.06 -14.29 -9.94
C MET A 200 -21.29 -13.27 -10.79
N SER A 201 -21.22 -13.48 -12.10
CA SER A 201 -20.58 -12.54 -13.03
C SER A 201 -21.33 -11.21 -13.09
N ARG A 202 -22.67 -11.25 -13.19
CA ARG A 202 -23.53 -10.06 -13.10
C ARG A 202 -23.35 -9.33 -11.77
N SER A 203 -23.14 -10.08 -10.68
CA SER A 203 -22.87 -9.50 -9.38
C SER A 203 -21.56 -8.70 -9.38
N VAL A 204 -20.49 -9.24 -9.94
CA VAL A 204 -19.21 -8.52 -10.10
C VAL A 204 -19.37 -7.25 -10.95
N GLU A 205 -20.14 -7.30 -12.04
CA GLU A 205 -20.37 -6.13 -12.90
C GLU A 205 -21.14 -5.01 -12.19
N SER A 206 -22.08 -5.37 -11.32
CA SER A 206 -22.92 -4.42 -10.58
C SER A 206 -22.13 -3.65 -9.50
N MET A 207 -21.02 -4.21 -9.00
CA MET A 207 -20.13 -3.61 -7.99
C MET A 207 -19.41 -2.33 -8.43
N THR A 208 -19.57 -1.89 -9.68
CA THR A 208 -18.94 -0.65 -10.20
C THR A 208 -19.47 0.63 -9.56
N VAL A 209 -20.73 0.64 -9.15
CA VAL A 209 -21.39 1.73 -8.40
C VAL A 209 -22.44 1.07 -7.53
N LEU A 210 -22.27 1.08 -6.21
CA LEU A 210 -23.19 0.37 -5.32
C LEU A 210 -24.32 1.28 -4.84
N THR A 211 -25.52 1.06 -5.37
CA THR A 211 -26.78 1.72 -4.98
C THR A 211 -27.68 0.75 -4.23
N GLU A 212 -28.71 1.24 -3.54
CA GLU A 212 -29.69 0.37 -2.84
C GLU A 212 -30.36 -0.65 -3.76
N GLU A 213 -30.77 -0.23 -4.96
CA GLU A 213 -31.33 -1.12 -6.00
C GLU A 213 -30.36 -2.24 -6.36
N LYS A 214 -29.08 -1.89 -6.57
CA LYS A 214 -28.06 -2.87 -6.89
C LYS A 214 -27.75 -3.82 -5.74
N MET A 215 -27.86 -3.38 -4.49
CA MET A 215 -27.75 -4.29 -3.35
C MET A 215 -28.86 -5.34 -3.36
N ALA A 216 -30.08 -4.95 -3.71
CA ALA A 216 -31.20 -5.88 -3.84
C ALA A 216 -30.97 -6.88 -4.99
N ASP A 217 -30.46 -6.41 -6.13
CA ASP A 217 -30.07 -7.26 -7.26
C ASP A 217 -28.95 -8.24 -6.87
N LEU A 218 -27.89 -7.77 -6.22
CA LEU A 218 -26.78 -8.59 -5.74
C LEU A 218 -27.25 -9.68 -4.80
N LYS A 219 -28.10 -9.32 -3.83
CA LYS A 219 -28.70 -10.29 -2.91
C LYS A 219 -29.48 -11.36 -3.67
N THR A 220 -30.24 -10.96 -4.68
CA THR A 220 -31.05 -11.86 -5.51
C THR A 220 -30.15 -12.82 -6.29
N TRP A 221 -29.18 -12.30 -7.05
CA TRP A 221 -28.32 -13.12 -7.90
C TRP A 221 -27.42 -14.06 -7.11
N ILE A 222 -26.87 -13.61 -5.97
CA ILE A 222 -26.02 -14.48 -5.14
C ILE A 222 -26.86 -15.58 -4.48
N SER A 223 -28.08 -15.26 -4.01
CA SER A 223 -28.97 -16.28 -3.41
C SER A 223 -29.42 -17.31 -4.44
N ALA A 224 -29.74 -16.88 -5.65
CA ALA A 224 -30.15 -17.78 -6.72
C ALA A 224 -28.97 -18.61 -7.26
N ALA A 225 -27.74 -18.06 -7.33
CA ALA A 225 -26.55 -18.87 -7.62
C ALA A 225 -26.31 -19.99 -6.60
N MET A 226 -26.50 -19.73 -5.30
CA MET A 226 -26.46 -20.77 -4.27
C MET A 226 -27.56 -21.82 -4.48
N THR A 227 -28.78 -21.37 -4.78
CA THR A 227 -29.93 -22.26 -5.03
C THR A 227 -29.69 -23.17 -6.22
N ASP A 228 -29.07 -22.69 -7.30
CA ASP A 228 -28.77 -23.51 -8.47
C ASP A 228 -27.75 -24.60 -8.16
N LEU A 229 -26.73 -24.30 -7.36
CA LEU A 229 -25.75 -25.28 -6.90
C LEU A 229 -26.40 -26.34 -6.00
N GLU A 230 -27.28 -25.94 -5.08
CA GLU A 230 -28.06 -26.86 -4.24
C GLU A 230 -29.00 -27.74 -5.07
N THR A 231 -29.71 -27.14 -6.04
CA THR A 231 -30.62 -27.86 -6.96
C THR A 231 -29.88 -28.92 -7.77
N CYS A 232 -28.62 -28.68 -8.14
CA CYS A 232 -27.80 -29.69 -8.79
C CYS A 232 -27.57 -30.90 -7.87
N VAL A 233 -27.24 -30.66 -6.59
CA VAL A 233 -27.05 -31.72 -5.60
C VAL A 233 -28.35 -32.50 -5.41
N ASP A 234 -29.47 -31.82 -5.22
CA ASP A 234 -30.78 -32.44 -5.06
C ASP A 234 -31.13 -33.33 -6.26
N GLY A 235 -30.92 -32.84 -7.49
CA GLY A 235 -31.15 -33.62 -8.70
C GLY A 235 -30.26 -34.86 -8.82
N LEU A 236 -29.02 -34.81 -8.34
CA LEU A 236 -28.14 -35.98 -8.30
C LEU A 236 -28.58 -36.99 -7.24
N GLU A 237 -29.04 -36.52 -6.07
CA GLU A 237 -29.57 -37.36 -4.99
C GLU A 237 -30.84 -38.09 -5.43
N GLU A 238 -31.79 -37.40 -6.07
CA GLU A 238 -33.03 -37.98 -6.61
C GLU A 238 -32.77 -39.11 -7.62
N MET A 239 -31.67 -39.00 -8.36
CA MET A 239 -31.27 -40.00 -9.35
C MET A 239 -30.43 -41.13 -8.76
N GLY A 240 -30.05 -41.06 -7.49
CA GLY A 240 -29.20 -42.05 -6.81
C GLY A 240 -27.77 -42.06 -7.35
N SER A 241 -27.27 -40.90 -7.78
CA SER A 241 -25.90 -40.78 -8.30
C SER A 241 -24.85 -41.03 -7.22
N THR A 242 -23.74 -41.66 -7.60
CA THR A 242 -22.56 -41.81 -6.71
C THR A 242 -21.69 -40.56 -6.67
N ASP A 243 -21.96 -39.56 -7.50
CA ASP A 243 -21.16 -38.34 -7.63
C ASP A 243 -21.57 -37.22 -6.65
N VAL A 244 -22.64 -37.42 -5.87
CA VAL A 244 -23.20 -36.43 -4.93
C VAL A 244 -22.14 -35.87 -3.98
N ASP A 245 -21.38 -36.74 -3.32
CA ASP A 245 -20.36 -36.33 -2.34
C ASP A 245 -19.20 -35.56 -3.00
N GLU A 246 -18.79 -35.95 -4.21
CA GLU A 246 -17.74 -35.24 -4.95
C GLU A 246 -18.21 -33.85 -5.34
N VAL A 247 -19.43 -33.73 -5.87
CA VAL A 247 -20.02 -32.45 -6.29
C VAL A 247 -20.20 -31.52 -5.08
N LYS A 248 -20.76 -32.03 -3.97
CA LYS A 248 -20.97 -31.27 -2.74
C LYS A 248 -19.65 -30.78 -2.13
N MET A 249 -18.65 -31.65 -2.01
CA MET A 249 -17.33 -31.25 -1.51
C MET A 249 -16.68 -30.18 -2.38
N LYS A 250 -16.79 -30.31 -3.72
CA LYS A 250 -16.15 -29.35 -4.63
C LYS A 250 -16.82 -27.98 -4.62
N MET A 251 -18.14 -27.90 -4.45
CA MET A 251 -18.85 -26.62 -4.39
C MET A 251 -18.86 -25.95 -3.02
N GLN A 252 -18.54 -26.69 -1.95
CA GLN A 252 -18.62 -26.19 -0.57
C GLN A 252 -17.95 -24.82 -0.42
N ARG A 253 -16.76 -24.66 -1.01
CA ARG A 253 -16.02 -23.40 -0.88
C ARG A 253 -16.72 -22.22 -1.54
N SER A 254 -17.30 -22.43 -2.72
CA SER A 254 -18.10 -21.41 -3.41
C SER A 254 -19.32 -21.01 -2.58
N ILE A 255 -20.03 -21.99 -2.01
CA ILE A 255 -21.20 -21.77 -1.15
C ILE A 255 -20.83 -20.98 0.12
N GLU A 256 -19.72 -21.31 0.80
CA GLU A 256 -19.23 -20.57 1.97
C GLU A 256 -18.98 -19.09 1.64
N LEU A 257 -18.30 -18.82 0.52
CA LEU A 257 -17.99 -17.46 0.09
C LEU A 257 -19.24 -16.68 -0.35
N MET A 258 -20.19 -17.31 -1.03
CA MET A 258 -21.48 -16.70 -1.38
C MET A 258 -22.30 -16.35 -0.13
N SER A 259 -22.31 -17.26 0.86
CA SER A 259 -22.93 -17.02 2.16
C SER A 259 -22.29 -15.82 2.88
N ASP A 260 -20.96 -15.72 2.85
CA ASP A 260 -20.26 -14.56 3.40
C ASP A 260 -20.61 -13.27 2.64
N CYS A 261 -20.74 -13.31 1.32
CA CYS A 261 -21.21 -12.17 0.52
C CYS A 261 -22.60 -11.71 0.93
N LEU A 262 -23.56 -12.63 1.12
CA LEU A 262 -24.92 -12.30 1.56
C LEU A 262 -24.93 -11.70 2.97
N ALA A 263 -24.10 -12.20 3.87
CA ALA A 263 -23.99 -11.67 5.23
C ALA A 263 -23.41 -10.25 5.23
N ILE A 264 -22.41 -9.98 4.39
CA ILE A 264 -21.85 -8.63 4.20
C ILE A 264 -22.91 -7.69 3.63
N LEU A 265 -23.60 -8.09 2.55
CA LEU A 265 -24.68 -7.31 1.93
C LEU A 265 -25.76 -6.92 2.94
N ALA A 266 -26.21 -7.87 3.76
CA ALA A 266 -27.25 -7.64 4.74
C ALA A 266 -26.86 -6.63 5.83
N ASN A 267 -25.57 -6.37 6.02
CA ASN A 267 -25.05 -5.47 7.05
C ASN A 267 -24.26 -4.29 6.46
N LEU A 268 -24.27 -4.11 5.14
CA LEU A 268 -23.32 -3.23 4.47
C LEU A 268 -23.48 -1.77 4.88
N ASP A 269 -24.72 -1.27 4.95
CA ASP A 269 -25.02 0.10 5.42
C ASP A 269 -24.46 0.36 6.82
N ALA A 270 -24.75 -0.56 7.74
CA ALA A 270 -24.29 -0.48 9.12
C ALA A 270 -22.76 -0.58 9.24
N ILE A 271 -22.09 -1.25 8.31
CA ILE A 271 -20.63 -1.28 8.23
C ILE A 271 -20.12 0.06 7.70
N LEU A 272 -20.65 0.55 6.57
CA LEU A 272 -20.24 1.81 5.93
C LEU A 272 -20.35 2.99 6.91
N ASP A 273 -21.45 3.09 7.65
CA ASP A 273 -21.67 4.14 8.66
C ASP A 273 -20.56 4.19 9.72
N ARG A 274 -20.01 3.04 10.14
CA ARG A 274 -18.90 2.97 11.12
C ARG A 274 -17.60 3.57 10.59
N PHE A 275 -17.47 3.68 9.27
CA PHE A 275 -16.33 4.29 8.59
C PHE A 275 -16.65 5.69 8.05
N GLY A 276 -17.86 6.21 8.30
CA GLY A 276 -18.31 7.50 7.78
C GLY A 276 -18.49 7.49 6.25
N LEU A 277 -18.88 6.34 5.70
CA LEU A 277 -19.18 6.12 4.29
C LEU A 277 -20.69 5.91 4.13
N HIS A 278 -21.21 6.19 2.94
CA HIS A 278 -22.60 5.91 2.56
C HIS A 278 -22.62 5.33 1.15
N LEU A 279 -23.69 4.60 0.81
CA LEU A 279 -23.94 4.16 -0.56
C LEU A 279 -24.09 5.35 -1.51
N HIS A 280 -23.85 5.08 -2.80
CA HIS A 280 -23.91 6.07 -3.87
C HIS A 280 -25.34 6.47 -4.24
#